data_AF-A0A258IR50-F1
#
_entry.id   AF-A0A258IR50-F1
#
_cell.length_a   1.000
_cell.length_b   1.000
_cell.length_c   1.000
_cell.angle_alpha   90.00
_cell.angle_beta   90.00
_cell.angle_gamma   90.00
#
_symmetry.space_group_name_H-M   'P 1'
#
loop_
_entity.id
_entity.type
_entity.pdbx_description
1 polymer ?
#
loop_
_entity_poly.entity_id
_entity_poly.type
_entity_poly.pdbx_seq_one_letter_code
_entity_poly.pdbx_strand_id
1 'polypeptide(L)'
;STDSDVLESLALEHELPRVLLDWRQLSKLKGTYTDNLIAAIAPGSENRIHTSYALAATTTGRLSSSDPNLQNIPIRTEEGRKIRKAFVAAPGKLLISADYSQIELRLLAHIGDIPQLKKAFQEGLDIHAMTASEMFGVPIEGMPSEVRRRAKAINFGIVYGISAFGLANQLGIGQGEAGAYIKTYFERFPGIQAYMDATKAFVREHGYVTTIFGRKINIPDIHAKSAAQRQFSERAAINAPIQGAAADVMRRAMIRMPGALVEAGLSARVLLQVHDELVFEAPEAEAEATCAVARRVMEGAAEPAVAIAVPLTVEARAALNWDEAH
;
A
#
# COMPACT_ATOMS: atom_id res chain seq x y z
N SER A 1 11.62 -28.35 7.23
CA SER A 1 10.53 -27.45 6.79
C SER A 1 10.60 -27.31 5.27
N THR A 2 9.47 -27.11 4.58
CA THR A 2 9.45 -26.73 3.16
C THR A 2 8.91 -25.31 2.96
N ASP A 3 9.04 -24.45 3.98
CA ASP A 3 8.60 -23.05 3.90
C ASP A 3 9.41 -22.30 2.84
N SER A 4 8.82 -21.25 2.25
CA SER A 4 9.43 -20.47 1.17
C SER A 4 10.83 -19.97 1.54
N ASP A 5 11.00 -19.37 2.72
CA ASP A 5 12.28 -18.79 3.18
C ASP A 5 13.41 -19.85 3.24
N VAL A 6 13.08 -21.09 3.62
CA VAL A 6 14.04 -22.20 3.67
C VAL A 6 14.40 -22.65 2.26
N LEU A 7 13.40 -22.78 1.38
CA LEU A 7 13.62 -23.15 -0.02
C LEU A 7 14.39 -22.07 -0.78
N GLU A 8 14.16 -20.79 -0.50
CA GLU A 8 14.87 -19.65 -1.11
C GLU A 8 16.35 -19.68 -0.74
N SER A 9 16.66 -19.97 0.53
CA SER A 9 18.05 -20.13 0.98
C SER A 9 18.74 -21.31 0.28
N LEU A 10 18.07 -22.47 0.20
CA LEU A 10 18.62 -23.65 -0.47
C LEU A 10 18.72 -23.49 -2.01
N ALA A 11 17.88 -22.65 -2.62
CA ALA A 11 17.88 -22.38 -4.05
C ALA A 11 19.15 -21.63 -4.52
N LEU A 12 19.89 -21.01 -3.59
CA LEU A 12 21.19 -20.40 -3.87
C LEU A 12 22.27 -21.46 -4.16
N GLU A 13 22.13 -22.66 -3.58
CA GLU A 13 23.11 -23.74 -3.64
C GLU A 13 22.67 -24.90 -4.54
N HIS A 14 21.35 -25.10 -4.69
CA HIS A 14 20.78 -26.25 -5.38
C HIS A 14 19.66 -25.88 -6.35
N GLU A 15 19.58 -26.59 -7.47
CA GLU A 15 18.58 -26.34 -8.51
C GLU A 15 17.16 -26.80 -8.13
N LEU A 16 17.02 -27.93 -7.44
CA LEU A 16 15.71 -28.50 -7.10
C LEU A 16 14.84 -27.57 -6.23
N PRO A 17 15.34 -26.92 -5.17
CA PRO A 17 14.56 -25.94 -4.41
C PRO A 17 14.04 -24.78 -5.26
N ARG A 18 14.82 -24.30 -6.23
CA ARG A 18 14.40 -23.24 -7.17
C ARG A 18 13.23 -23.71 -8.04
N VAL A 19 13.34 -24.90 -8.64
CA VAL A 19 12.26 -25.49 -9.45
C VAL A 19 10.97 -25.68 -8.61
N LEU A 20 11.10 -26.07 -7.34
CA LEU A 20 9.94 -26.20 -6.45
C LEU A 20 9.29 -24.85 -6.13
N LEU A 21 10.07 -23.79 -5.93
CA LEU A 21 9.56 -22.43 -5.73
C LEU A 21 8.82 -21.93 -6.98
N ASP A 22 9.42 -22.10 -8.16
CA ASP A 22 8.82 -21.71 -9.45
C ASP A 22 7.50 -22.46 -9.68
N TRP A 23 7.50 -23.78 -9.45
CA TRP A 23 6.30 -24.60 -9.57
C TRP A 23 5.20 -24.14 -8.60
N ARG A 24 5.53 -23.83 -7.34
CA ARG A 24 4.55 -23.32 -6.35
C ARG A 24 3.98 -21.98 -6.77
N GLN A 25 4.82 -21.06 -7.25
CA GLN A 25 4.39 -19.76 -7.73
C GLN A 25 3.44 -19.90 -8.91
N LEU A 26 3.81 -20.67 -9.94
CA LEU A 26 2.99 -20.89 -11.13
C LEU A 26 1.69 -21.62 -10.80
N SER A 27 1.75 -22.65 -9.96
CA SER A 27 0.56 -23.40 -9.52
C SER A 27 -0.41 -22.50 -8.76
N LYS A 28 0.11 -21.63 -7.87
CA LYS A 28 -0.70 -20.63 -7.17
C LYS A 28 -1.31 -19.63 -8.15
N LEU A 29 -0.53 -19.10 -9.10
CA LEU A 29 -1.03 -18.15 -10.09
C LEU A 29 -2.15 -18.74 -10.95
N LYS A 30 -1.94 -19.96 -11.46
CA LYS A 30 -2.95 -20.68 -12.25
C LYS A 30 -4.22 -20.94 -11.44
N GLY A 31 -4.09 -21.59 -10.29
CA GLY A 31 -5.25 -22.01 -9.50
C GLY A 31 -5.98 -20.84 -8.84
N THR A 32 -5.24 -19.89 -8.25
CA THR A 32 -5.84 -18.80 -7.47
C THR A 32 -6.37 -17.68 -8.35
N TYR A 33 -5.72 -17.38 -9.48
CA TYR A 33 -6.09 -16.26 -10.34
C TYR A 33 -6.60 -16.71 -11.69
N THR A 34 -5.83 -17.44 -12.50
CA THR A 34 -6.25 -17.75 -13.88
C THR A 34 -7.57 -18.53 -13.94
N ASP A 35 -7.62 -19.71 -13.31
CA ASP A 35 -8.81 -20.58 -13.36
C ASP A 35 -9.99 -19.93 -12.61
N ASN A 36 -9.73 -19.33 -11.45
CA ASN A 36 -10.75 -18.69 -10.62
C ASN A 36 -11.35 -17.43 -11.27
N LEU A 37 -10.55 -16.59 -11.94
CA LEU A 37 -11.07 -15.39 -12.62
C LEU A 37 -11.98 -15.78 -13.79
N ILE A 38 -11.62 -16.82 -14.54
CA ILE A 38 -12.46 -17.37 -15.61
C ILE A 38 -13.79 -17.89 -15.02
N ALA A 39 -13.72 -18.65 -13.93
CA ALA A 39 -14.91 -19.16 -13.25
C ALA A 39 -15.78 -18.05 -12.61
N ALA A 40 -15.18 -16.90 -12.27
CA ALA A 40 -15.86 -15.76 -11.67
C ALA A 40 -16.51 -14.80 -12.70
N ILE A 41 -16.44 -15.10 -14.00
CA ILE A 41 -17.15 -14.32 -15.02
C ILE A 41 -18.65 -14.42 -14.75
N ALA A 42 -19.29 -13.27 -14.55
CA ALA A 42 -20.71 -13.20 -14.22
C ALA A 42 -21.55 -13.66 -15.44
N PRO A 43 -22.52 -14.58 -15.25
CA PRO A 43 -23.38 -15.04 -16.34
C PRO A 43 -24.13 -13.87 -17.00
N GLY A 44 -24.11 -13.82 -18.34
CA GLY A 44 -24.80 -12.79 -19.12
C GLY A 44 -24.18 -11.38 -19.07
N SER A 45 -22.96 -11.24 -18.52
CA SER A 45 -22.33 -9.92 -18.28
C SER A 45 -21.38 -9.43 -19.37
N GLU A 46 -21.27 -10.13 -20.51
CA GLU A 46 -20.28 -9.85 -21.56
C GLU A 46 -18.83 -9.85 -21.01
N ASN A 47 -18.41 -10.98 -20.40
CA ASN A 47 -17.07 -11.19 -19.84
C ASN A 47 -16.66 -10.24 -18.70
N ARG A 48 -17.62 -9.82 -17.87
CA ARG A 48 -17.34 -9.01 -16.68
C ARG A 48 -17.31 -9.86 -15.42
N ILE A 49 -16.52 -9.40 -14.45
CA ILE A 49 -16.42 -9.98 -13.12
C ILE A 49 -17.01 -8.99 -12.12
N HIS A 50 -17.84 -9.45 -11.21
CA HIS A 50 -18.44 -8.63 -10.16
C HIS A 50 -17.85 -9.05 -8.80
N THR A 51 -16.83 -8.32 -8.33
CA THR A 51 -16.26 -8.54 -7.00
C THR A 51 -17.22 -8.05 -5.91
N SER A 52 -17.09 -8.61 -4.71
CA SER A 52 -17.80 -8.19 -3.50
C SER A 52 -16.89 -7.39 -2.59
N TYR A 53 -17.28 -6.16 -2.25
CA TYR A 53 -16.57 -5.32 -1.28
C TYR A 53 -17.24 -5.39 0.10
N ALA A 54 -16.50 -5.85 1.11
CA ALA A 54 -16.98 -5.82 2.48
C ALA A 54 -16.58 -4.52 3.18
N LEU A 55 -17.58 -3.73 3.55
CA LEU A 55 -17.41 -2.41 4.17
C LEU A 55 -16.99 -2.47 5.65
N ALA A 56 -17.35 -3.58 6.34
CA ALA A 56 -17.21 -3.76 7.79
C ALA A 56 -16.44 -5.05 8.14
N ALA A 57 -15.41 -5.40 7.37
CA ALA A 57 -14.61 -6.61 7.58
C ALA A 57 -13.24 -6.34 8.23
N THR A 58 -12.61 -5.20 7.93
CA THR A 58 -11.26 -4.89 8.45
C THR A 58 -11.31 -3.97 9.66
N THR A 59 -10.36 -4.13 10.58
CA THR A 59 -10.26 -3.32 11.80
C THR A 59 -9.86 -1.87 11.52
N THR A 60 -9.01 -1.64 10.51
CA THR A 60 -8.51 -0.30 10.15
C THR A 60 -9.46 0.46 9.23
N GLY A 61 -10.50 -0.18 8.69
CA GLY A 61 -11.49 0.48 7.84
C GLY A 61 -11.20 0.41 6.34
N ARG A 62 -10.10 -0.22 5.92
CA ARG A 62 -9.88 -0.57 4.50
C ARG A 62 -11.02 -1.47 4.00
N LEU A 63 -11.39 -1.33 2.74
CA LEU A 63 -12.27 -2.31 2.10
C LEU A 63 -11.51 -3.62 1.95
N SER A 64 -12.23 -4.74 2.04
CA SER A 64 -11.73 -6.04 1.57
C SER A 64 -12.55 -6.49 0.37
N SER A 65 -11.92 -7.20 -0.55
CA SER A 65 -12.54 -7.73 -1.77
C SER A 65 -12.58 -9.26 -1.71
N SER A 66 -13.70 -9.86 -2.12
CA SER A 66 -13.87 -11.31 -2.30
C SER A 66 -14.62 -11.62 -3.59
N ASP A 67 -14.55 -12.88 -4.01
CA ASP A 67 -15.35 -13.44 -5.10
C ASP A 67 -15.32 -12.65 -6.42
N PRO A 68 -14.12 -12.40 -7.00
CA PRO A 68 -12.78 -12.76 -6.54
C PRO A 68 -12.11 -11.63 -5.74
N ASN A 69 -11.07 -11.96 -4.98
CA ASN A 69 -10.27 -10.96 -4.27
C ASN A 69 -9.31 -10.24 -5.23
N LEU A 70 -9.72 -9.06 -5.68
CA LEU A 70 -8.95 -8.23 -6.62
C LEU A 70 -7.81 -7.45 -5.96
N GLN A 71 -7.77 -7.37 -4.63
CA GLN A 71 -6.67 -6.71 -3.91
C GLN A 71 -5.39 -7.54 -3.88
N ASN A 72 -5.49 -8.86 -4.04
CA ASN A 72 -4.33 -9.75 -3.93
C ASN A 72 -3.65 -10.05 -5.28
N ILE A 73 -4.15 -9.50 -6.39
CA ILE A 73 -3.59 -9.77 -7.72
C ILE A 73 -2.13 -9.28 -7.76
N PRO A 74 -1.15 -10.20 -7.96
CA PRO A 74 0.25 -9.88 -7.84
C PRO A 74 0.68 -8.85 -8.88
N ILE A 75 1.50 -7.88 -8.44
CA ILE A 75 1.98 -6.80 -9.29
C ILE A 75 3.50 -6.80 -9.49
N ARG A 76 4.22 -7.48 -8.60
CA ARG A 76 5.68 -7.38 -8.51
C ARG A 76 6.43 -8.36 -9.43
N THR A 77 5.76 -9.43 -9.85
CA THR A 77 6.35 -10.48 -10.70
C THR A 77 5.84 -10.33 -12.12
N GLU A 78 6.65 -10.69 -13.11
CA GLU A 78 6.24 -10.66 -14.52
C GLU A 78 4.97 -11.49 -14.76
N GLU A 79 4.91 -12.69 -14.18
CA GLU A 79 3.74 -13.56 -14.27
C GLU A 79 2.49 -12.95 -13.60
N GLY A 80 2.66 -12.23 -12.49
CA GLY A 80 1.58 -11.48 -11.85
C GLY A 80 1.04 -10.36 -12.74
N ARG A 81 1.95 -9.61 -13.37
CA ARG A 81 1.60 -8.56 -14.32
C ARG A 81 0.82 -9.08 -15.53
N LYS A 82 1.11 -10.29 -16.01
CA LYS A 82 0.33 -10.95 -17.06
C LYS A 82 -1.15 -11.15 -16.66
N ILE A 83 -1.44 -11.39 -15.39
CA ILE A 83 -2.84 -11.46 -14.90
C ILE A 83 -3.53 -10.10 -15.01
N ARG A 84 -2.85 -9.00 -14.66
CA ARG A 84 -3.42 -7.65 -14.78
C ARG A 84 -3.70 -7.24 -16.22
N LYS A 85 -2.92 -7.72 -17.19
CA LYS A 85 -3.18 -7.51 -18.62
C LYS A 85 -4.49 -8.11 -19.12
N ALA A 86 -5.04 -9.10 -18.41
CA ALA A 86 -6.33 -9.69 -18.74
C ALA A 86 -7.53 -8.78 -18.38
N PHE A 87 -7.32 -7.76 -17.53
CA PHE A 87 -8.33 -6.75 -17.22
C PHE A 87 -8.22 -5.62 -18.26
N VAL A 88 -9.14 -5.63 -19.21
CA VAL A 88 -9.15 -4.70 -20.35
C VAL A 88 -10.37 -3.79 -20.32
N ALA A 89 -10.24 -2.62 -20.94
CA ALA A 89 -11.37 -1.72 -21.17
C ALA A 89 -12.32 -2.30 -22.24
N ALA A 90 -13.60 -1.92 -22.17
CA ALA A 90 -14.53 -2.17 -23.27
C ALA A 90 -14.11 -1.43 -24.56
N PRO A 91 -14.54 -1.88 -25.76
CA PRO A 91 -14.21 -1.20 -27.02
C PRO A 91 -14.56 0.31 -27.02
N GLY A 92 -13.64 1.13 -27.52
CA GLY A 92 -13.77 2.60 -27.55
C GLY A 92 -13.53 3.29 -26.20
N LYS A 93 -13.06 2.56 -25.19
CA LYS A 93 -12.76 3.07 -23.85
C LYS A 93 -11.35 2.72 -23.41
N LEU A 94 -10.89 3.41 -22.36
CA LEU A 94 -9.64 3.14 -21.67
C LEU A 94 -9.91 2.85 -20.19
N LEU A 95 -9.04 2.05 -19.59
CA LEU A 95 -8.93 1.94 -18.14
C LEU A 95 -8.05 3.08 -17.64
N ILE A 96 -8.43 3.67 -16.52
CA ILE A 96 -7.66 4.71 -15.85
C ILE A 96 -7.33 4.21 -14.46
N SER A 97 -6.06 4.22 -14.10
CA SER A 97 -5.61 4.00 -12.72
C SER A 97 -5.27 5.35 -12.10
N ALA A 98 -5.82 5.66 -10.95
CA ALA A 98 -5.45 6.80 -10.13
C ALA A 98 -5.02 6.31 -8.74
N ASP A 99 -3.73 6.42 -8.41
CA ASP A 99 -3.13 5.89 -7.18
C ASP A 99 -2.49 7.02 -6.35
N TYR A 100 -2.67 6.99 -5.02
CA TYR A 100 -1.99 7.95 -4.16
C TYR A 100 -0.50 7.62 -4.01
N SER A 101 0.37 8.53 -4.42
CA SER A 101 1.81 8.36 -4.23
C SER A 101 2.19 8.50 -2.75
N GLN A 102 2.45 7.35 -2.12
CA GLN A 102 2.97 7.23 -0.75
C GLN A 102 2.07 7.85 0.33
N ILE A 103 0.75 7.70 0.22
CA ILE A 103 -0.22 8.29 1.17
C ILE A 103 0.09 7.98 2.63
N GLU A 104 0.47 6.74 2.96
CA GLU A 104 0.75 6.35 4.35
C GLU A 104 1.94 7.12 4.96
N LEU A 105 3.01 7.37 4.19
CA LEU A 105 4.14 8.17 4.69
C LEU A 105 3.80 9.65 4.80
N ARG A 106 2.98 10.20 3.88
CA ARG A 106 2.49 11.57 3.97
C ARG A 106 1.60 11.76 5.20
N LEU A 107 0.75 10.78 5.48
CA LEU A 107 -0.09 10.75 6.68
C LEU A 107 0.74 10.59 7.94
N LEU A 108 1.75 9.72 7.96
CA LEU A 108 2.69 9.61 9.09
C LEU A 108 3.34 10.97 9.39
N ALA A 109 3.84 11.67 8.37
CA ALA A 109 4.46 12.97 8.52
C ALA A 109 3.52 14.01 9.16
N HIS A 110 2.23 13.95 8.82
CA HIS A 110 1.21 14.81 9.40
C HIS A 110 0.81 14.39 10.82
N ILE A 111 0.45 13.12 11.02
CA ILE A 111 -0.05 12.55 12.29
C ILE A 111 1.00 12.63 13.39
N GLY A 112 2.24 12.28 13.06
CA GLY A 112 3.37 12.34 14.00
C GLY A 112 3.99 13.72 14.13
N ASP A 113 3.46 14.73 13.43
CA ASP A 113 4.01 16.09 13.34
C ASP A 113 5.53 16.11 13.10
N ILE A 114 5.99 15.44 12.04
CA ILE A 114 7.42 15.14 11.83
C ILE A 114 8.03 16.15 10.84
N PRO A 115 8.75 17.19 11.28
CA PRO A 115 9.15 18.29 10.42
C PRO A 115 10.09 17.86 9.29
N GLN A 116 10.97 16.90 9.55
CA GLN A 116 11.92 16.38 8.56
C GLN A 116 11.19 15.68 7.40
N LEU A 117 10.16 14.88 7.68
CA LEU A 117 9.36 14.23 6.64
C LEU A 117 8.48 15.24 5.90
N LYS A 118 7.88 16.19 6.63
CA LYS A 118 7.09 17.28 6.01
C LYS A 118 7.93 18.07 5.01
N LYS A 119 9.14 18.47 5.42
CA LYS A 119 10.11 19.17 4.56
C LYS A 119 10.51 18.32 3.35
N ALA A 120 10.85 17.04 3.55
CA ALA A 120 11.23 16.15 2.46
C ALA A 120 10.13 16.03 1.39
N PHE A 121 8.87 15.89 1.80
CA PHE A 121 7.76 15.85 0.85
C PHE A 121 7.49 17.19 0.15
N GLN A 122 7.67 18.33 0.83
CA GLN A 122 7.54 19.66 0.23
C GLN A 122 8.63 19.93 -0.81
N GLU A 123 9.84 19.42 -0.59
CA GLU A 123 10.97 19.52 -1.51
C GLU A 123 10.95 18.45 -2.62
N GLY A 124 9.93 17.59 -2.66
CA GLY A 124 9.82 16.52 -3.66
C GLY A 124 10.88 15.42 -3.53
N LEU A 125 11.49 15.28 -2.34
CA LEU A 125 12.54 14.31 -2.11
C LEU A 125 11.99 12.89 -1.98
N ASP A 126 12.70 11.93 -2.57
CA ASP A 126 12.41 10.52 -2.42
C ASP A 126 12.99 9.99 -1.10
N ILE A 127 12.16 9.93 -0.07
CA ILE A 127 12.55 9.44 1.27
C ILE A 127 13.07 8.00 1.21
N HIS A 128 12.59 7.17 0.29
CA HIS A 128 13.11 5.81 0.11
C HIS A 128 14.52 5.82 -0.46
N ALA A 129 14.78 6.64 -1.47
CA ALA A 129 16.12 6.80 -2.04
C ALA A 129 17.09 7.46 -1.06
N MET A 130 16.63 8.43 -0.26
CA MET A 130 17.43 9.02 0.81
C MET A 130 17.84 7.98 1.84
N THR A 131 16.88 7.21 2.38
CA THR A 131 17.22 6.15 3.34
C THR A 131 18.12 5.10 2.69
N ALA A 132 17.84 4.69 1.45
CA ALA A 132 18.67 3.74 0.73
C ALA A 132 20.12 4.22 0.59
N SER A 133 20.29 5.50 0.26
CA SER A 133 21.60 6.10 0.04
C SER A 133 22.44 6.09 1.31
N GLU A 134 21.84 6.45 2.44
CA GLU A 134 22.50 6.42 3.74
C GLU A 134 22.77 4.99 4.22
N MET A 135 21.81 4.07 4.06
CA MET A 135 21.94 2.68 4.53
C MET A 135 22.94 1.85 3.72
N PHE A 136 22.94 2.02 2.40
CA PHE A 136 23.70 1.17 1.48
C PHE A 136 24.90 1.90 0.87
N GLY A 137 25.15 3.17 1.24
CA GLY A 137 26.25 3.97 0.73
C GLY A 137 26.21 4.23 -0.78
N VAL A 138 25.03 4.10 -1.41
CA VAL A 138 24.84 4.32 -2.85
C VAL A 138 24.32 5.73 -3.13
N PRO A 139 24.80 6.44 -4.16
CA PRO A 139 24.23 7.72 -4.56
C PRO A 139 22.73 7.62 -4.87
N ILE A 140 21.98 8.70 -4.59
CA ILE A 140 20.57 8.82 -5.00
C ILE A 140 20.46 8.79 -6.53
N GLU A 141 21.34 9.54 -7.19
CA GLU A 141 21.41 9.60 -8.65
C GLU A 141 21.88 8.25 -9.21
N GLY A 142 21.12 7.70 -10.16
CA GLY A 142 21.44 6.40 -10.77
C GLY A 142 21.24 5.19 -9.86
N MET A 143 20.58 5.34 -8.71
CA MET A 143 20.31 4.23 -7.79
C MET A 143 19.57 3.09 -8.50
N PRO A 144 20.09 1.85 -8.45
CA PRO A 144 19.39 0.71 -9.03
C PRO A 144 18.01 0.53 -8.39
N SER A 145 17.00 0.26 -9.22
CA SER A 145 15.61 0.12 -8.78
C SER A 145 15.42 -0.96 -7.72
N GLU A 146 16.23 -2.02 -7.77
CA GLU A 146 16.24 -3.08 -6.77
C GLU A 146 16.70 -2.58 -5.39
N VAL A 147 17.73 -1.76 -5.32
CA VAL A 147 18.25 -1.20 -4.06
C VAL A 147 17.22 -0.27 -3.43
N ARG A 148 16.62 0.61 -4.24
CA ARG A 148 15.49 1.45 -3.83
C ARG A 148 14.31 0.62 -3.31
N ARG A 149 13.99 -0.51 -3.96
CA ARG A 149 12.92 -1.43 -3.54
C ARG A 149 13.22 -2.06 -2.18
N ARG A 150 14.45 -2.49 -1.92
CA ARG A 150 14.86 -3.03 -0.61
C ARG A 150 14.72 -1.96 0.47
N ALA A 151 15.21 -0.75 0.22
CA ALA A 151 15.07 0.38 1.14
C ALA A 151 13.62 0.78 1.41
N LYS A 152 12.74 0.70 0.41
CA LYS A 152 11.30 0.90 0.60
C LYS A 152 10.74 -0.07 1.64
N ALA A 153 11.05 -1.36 1.50
CA ALA A 153 10.59 -2.39 2.43
C ALA A 153 11.16 -2.19 3.84
N ILE A 154 12.39 -1.69 3.96
CA ILE A 154 13.00 -1.32 5.24
C ILE A 154 12.28 -0.12 5.87
N ASN A 155 12.09 0.98 5.13
CA ASN A 155 11.42 2.18 5.62
C ASN A 155 10.05 1.84 6.20
N PHE A 156 9.25 1.07 5.46
CA PHE A 156 7.96 0.59 5.97
C PHE A 156 8.11 -0.31 7.19
N GLY A 157 9.08 -1.22 7.19
CA GLY A 157 9.39 -2.04 8.36
C GLY A 157 9.65 -1.20 9.60
N ILE A 158 10.55 -0.22 9.52
CA ILE A 158 10.96 0.63 10.64
C ILE A 158 9.78 1.50 11.11
N VAL A 159 9.05 2.14 10.19
CA VAL A 159 7.85 2.94 10.49
C VAL A 159 6.78 2.09 11.18
N TYR A 160 6.65 0.81 10.83
CA TYR A 160 5.71 -0.12 11.44
C TYR A 160 6.27 -0.90 12.64
N GLY A 161 7.43 -0.47 13.15
CA GLY A 161 8.00 -1.01 14.39
C GLY A 161 8.60 -2.40 14.26
N ILE A 162 9.19 -2.73 13.11
CA ILE A 162 10.00 -3.94 12.94
C ILE A 162 11.13 -3.98 13.99
N SER A 163 11.43 -5.17 14.49
CA SER A 163 12.56 -5.36 15.40
C SER A 163 13.87 -5.44 14.62
N ALA A 164 15.00 -5.23 15.30
CA ALA A 164 16.33 -5.47 14.71
C ALA A 164 16.46 -6.91 14.20
N PHE A 165 15.87 -7.89 14.88
CA PHE A 165 15.79 -9.27 14.42
C PHE A 165 15.00 -9.41 13.10
N GLY A 166 13.81 -8.81 13.02
CA GLY A 166 12.99 -8.86 11.81
C GLY A 166 13.68 -8.18 10.63
N LEU A 167 14.32 -7.03 10.88
CA LEU A 167 15.07 -6.30 9.86
C LEU A 167 16.31 -7.07 9.41
N ALA A 168 17.04 -7.69 10.33
CA ALA A 168 18.19 -8.54 10.03
C ALA A 168 17.81 -9.70 9.09
N ASN A 169 16.71 -10.40 9.38
CA ASN A 169 16.22 -11.48 8.53
C ASN A 169 15.80 -10.98 7.15
N GLN A 170 15.13 -9.84 7.07
CA GLN A 170 14.68 -9.26 5.80
C GLN A 170 15.85 -8.78 4.92
N LEU A 171 16.98 -8.41 5.53
CA LEU A 171 18.16 -7.92 4.83
C LEU A 171 19.26 -8.97 4.63
N GLY A 172 19.21 -10.08 5.36
CA GLY A 172 20.28 -11.08 5.37
C GLY A 172 21.56 -10.55 6.03
N ILE A 173 21.43 -9.69 7.04
CA ILE A 173 22.56 -9.04 7.76
C ILE A 173 22.59 -9.43 9.23
N GLY A 174 23.66 -9.07 9.94
CA GLY A 174 23.76 -9.29 11.39
C GLY A 174 22.79 -8.42 12.20
N GLN A 175 22.27 -8.93 13.32
CA GLN A 175 21.34 -8.18 14.19
C GLN A 175 21.94 -6.87 14.73
N GLY A 176 23.24 -6.83 15.03
CA GLY A 176 23.92 -5.62 15.48
C GLY A 176 23.93 -4.52 14.42
N GLU A 177 24.15 -4.90 13.16
CA GLU A 177 24.10 -4.00 12.00
C GLU A 177 22.68 -3.49 11.76
N ALA A 178 21.68 -4.37 11.77
CA ALA A 178 20.26 -4.00 11.67
C ALA A 178 19.84 -3.04 12.80
N GLY A 179 20.31 -3.27 14.03
CA GLY A 179 20.08 -2.38 15.16
C GLY A 179 20.71 -1.00 14.97
N ALA A 180 21.93 -0.93 14.43
CA ALA A 180 22.59 0.33 14.08
C ALA A 180 21.80 1.10 13.02
N TYR A 181 21.28 0.43 11.98
CA TYR A 181 20.43 1.07 10.97
C TYR A 181 19.15 1.68 11.55
N ILE A 182 18.44 0.94 12.40
CA ILE A 182 17.24 1.44 13.09
C ILE A 182 17.60 2.68 13.94
N LYS A 183 18.73 2.64 14.64
CA LYS A 183 19.19 3.76 15.47
C LYS A 183 19.47 5.01 14.62
N THR A 184 20.27 4.88 13.56
CA THR A 184 20.57 5.99 12.65
C THR A 184 19.31 6.58 12.04
N TYR A 185 18.34 5.72 11.68
CA TYR A 185 17.06 6.16 11.14
C TYR A 185 16.28 7.02 12.13
N PHE A 186 16.22 6.65 13.41
CA PHE A 186 15.56 7.46 14.44
C PHE A 186 16.34 8.72 14.82
N GLU A 187 17.68 8.70 14.78
CA GLU A 187 18.50 9.91 14.94
C GLU A 187 18.20 10.94 13.83
N ARG A 188 17.92 10.46 12.62
CA ARG A 188 17.56 11.32 11.48
C ARG A 188 16.10 11.80 11.53
N PHE A 189 15.19 10.93 11.93
CA PHE A 189 13.76 11.19 12.02
C PHE A 189 13.24 11.00 13.46
N PRO A 190 13.67 11.84 14.42
CA PRO A 190 13.33 11.67 15.83
C PRO A 190 11.82 11.77 16.09
N GLY A 191 11.09 12.51 15.25
CA GLY A 191 9.63 12.60 15.32
C GLY A 191 8.92 11.25 15.09
N ILE A 192 9.50 10.32 14.32
CA ILE A 192 8.93 8.97 14.15
C ILE A 192 8.96 8.23 15.49
N GLN A 193 10.11 8.26 16.17
CA GLN A 193 10.25 7.59 17.47
C GLN A 193 9.30 8.21 18.50
N ALA A 194 9.22 9.55 18.55
CA ALA A 194 8.31 10.27 19.43
C ALA A 194 6.84 9.86 19.18
N TYR A 195 6.41 9.79 17.92
CA TYR A 195 5.09 9.30 17.53
C TYR A 195 4.83 7.85 18.00
N MET A 196 5.79 6.96 17.78
CA MET A 196 5.67 5.56 18.17
C MET A 196 5.52 5.41 19.68
N ASP A 197 6.33 6.12 20.46
CA ASP A 197 6.32 6.03 21.92
C ASP A 197 5.06 6.66 22.52
N ALA A 198 4.61 7.80 21.98
CA ALA A 198 3.33 8.41 22.37
C ALA A 198 2.14 7.49 22.05
N THR A 199 2.14 6.86 20.88
CA THR A 199 1.07 5.94 20.47
C THR A 199 1.03 4.70 21.36
N LYS A 200 2.20 4.12 21.70
CA LYS A 200 2.30 3.00 22.64
C LYS A 200 1.80 3.38 24.03
N ALA A 201 2.14 4.56 24.53
CA ALA A 201 1.66 5.04 25.82
C ALA A 201 0.13 5.18 25.80
N PHE A 202 -0.42 5.84 24.78
CA PHE A 202 -1.86 6.03 24.61
C PHE A 202 -2.63 4.71 24.56
N VAL A 203 -2.22 3.77 23.70
CA VAL A 203 -2.94 2.51 23.53
C VAL A 203 -2.88 1.62 24.76
N ARG A 204 -1.77 1.66 25.53
CA ARG A 204 -1.65 0.93 26.79
C ARG A 204 -2.58 1.49 27.88
N GLU A 205 -2.93 2.76 27.83
CA GLU A 205 -3.87 3.35 28.77
C GLU A 205 -5.33 3.14 28.33
N HIS A 206 -5.60 3.28 27.03
CA HIS A 206 -6.98 3.38 26.53
C HIS A 206 -7.51 2.09 25.89
N GLY A 207 -6.64 1.17 25.45
CA GLY A 207 -7.03 -0.06 24.75
C GLY A 207 -7.47 0.15 23.29
N TYR A 208 -7.33 1.35 22.74
CA TYR A 208 -7.65 1.68 21.36
C TYR A 208 -6.76 2.82 20.84
N VAL A 209 -6.82 3.05 19.53
CA VAL A 209 -6.25 4.23 18.86
C VAL A 209 -7.32 4.87 17.94
N THR A 210 -7.08 6.08 17.46
CA THR A 210 -8.01 6.78 16.55
C THR A 210 -7.30 7.30 15.30
N THR A 211 -8.04 7.40 14.19
CA THR A 211 -7.58 8.13 13.01
C THR A 211 -7.84 9.63 13.18
N ILE A 212 -7.19 10.46 12.36
CA ILE A 212 -7.43 11.91 12.30
C ILE A 212 -8.85 12.30 11.87
N PHE A 213 -9.66 11.34 11.38
CA PHE A 213 -11.07 11.52 11.07
C PHE A 213 -12.00 10.97 12.16
N GLY A 214 -11.46 10.54 13.31
CA GLY A 214 -12.22 10.08 14.46
C GLY A 214 -12.61 8.59 14.44
N ARG A 215 -12.14 7.79 13.48
CA ARG A 215 -12.36 6.33 13.50
C ARG A 215 -11.61 5.72 14.68
N LYS A 216 -12.34 5.04 15.57
CA LYS A 216 -11.77 4.28 16.69
C LYS A 216 -11.42 2.85 16.27
N ILE A 217 -10.20 2.42 16.60
CA ILE A 217 -9.66 1.09 16.30
C ILE A 217 -9.23 0.44 17.62
N ASN A 218 -9.97 -0.58 18.05
CA ASN A 218 -9.68 -1.28 19.32
C ASN A 218 -8.49 -2.23 19.15
N ILE A 219 -7.63 -2.29 20.18
CA ILE A 219 -6.46 -3.16 20.23
C ILE A 219 -6.61 -4.08 21.46
N PRO A 220 -7.43 -5.13 21.37
CA PRO A 220 -7.86 -5.93 22.53
C PRO A 220 -6.69 -6.61 23.26
N ASP A 221 -5.65 -6.99 22.51
CA ASP A 221 -4.52 -7.76 23.01
C ASP A 221 -3.36 -6.90 23.55
N ILE A 222 -3.57 -5.58 23.70
CA ILE A 222 -2.51 -4.68 24.20
C ILE A 222 -2.02 -5.05 25.62
N HIS A 223 -2.90 -5.66 26.41
CA HIS A 223 -2.61 -6.13 27.77
C HIS A 223 -2.31 -7.64 27.87
N ALA A 224 -2.06 -8.31 26.74
CA ALA A 224 -1.78 -9.74 26.74
C ALA A 224 -0.60 -10.10 27.68
N LYS A 225 -0.68 -11.23 28.37
CA LYS A 225 0.44 -11.71 29.21
C LYS A 225 1.66 -12.05 28.36
N SER A 226 1.44 -12.59 27.15
CA SER A 226 2.48 -12.89 26.18
C SER A 226 3.16 -11.63 25.67
N ALA A 227 4.48 -11.53 25.88
CA ALA A 227 5.27 -10.40 25.39
C ALA A 227 5.23 -10.28 23.85
N ALA A 228 5.25 -11.41 23.14
CA ALA A 228 5.17 -11.42 21.67
C ALA A 228 3.82 -10.86 21.18
N GLN A 229 2.72 -11.23 21.84
CA GLN A 229 1.38 -10.76 21.48
C GLN A 229 1.18 -9.27 21.80
N ARG A 230 1.71 -8.79 22.94
CA ARG A 230 1.71 -7.34 23.22
C ARG A 230 2.53 -6.55 22.21
N GLN A 231 3.74 -7.01 21.87
CA GLN A 231 4.58 -6.32 20.89
C GLN A 231 3.91 -6.28 19.51
N PHE A 232 3.20 -7.35 19.12
CA PHE A 232 2.38 -7.34 17.92
C PHE A 232 1.26 -6.30 18.00
N SER A 233 0.56 -6.23 19.14
CA SER A 233 -0.49 -5.24 19.39
C SER A 233 0.02 -3.81 19.38
N GLU A 234 1.22 -3.55 19.92
CA GLU A 234 1.88 -2.24 19.87
C GLU A 234 2.21 -1.85 18.43
N ARG A 235 2.73 -2.77 17.60
CA ARG A 235 2.95 -2.51 16.18
C ARG A 235 1.64 -2.21 15.44
N ALA A 236 0.60 -3.00 15.72
CA ALA A 236 -0.72 -2.77 15.15
C ALA A 236 -1.28 -1.39 15.54
N ALA A 237 -1.09 -0.97 16.79
CA ALA A 237 -1.51 0.34 17.28
C ALA A 237 -0.78 1.51 16.62
N ILE A 238 0.51 1.35 16.30
CA ILE A 238 1.30 2.37 15.59
C ILE A 238 0.82 2.54 14.14
N ASN A 239 0.50 1.43 13.47
CA ASN A 239 0.10 1.44 12.06
C ASN A 239 -1.38 1.85 11.88
N ALA A 240 -2.26 1.37 12.75
CA ALA A 240 -3.71 1.53 12.61
C ALA A 240 -4.19 2.97 12.36
N PRO A 241 -3.69 4.03 13.04
CA PRO A 241 -4.07 5.41 12.77
C PRO A 241 -3.71 5.86 11.35
N ILE A 242 -2.56 5.43 10.84
CA ILE A 242 -2.02 5.80 9.52
C ILE A 242 -2.83 5.08 8.43
N GLN A 243 -2.92 3.76 8.53
CA GLN A 243 -3.65 2.93 7.56
C GLN A 243 -5.14 3.26 7.55
N GLY A 244 -5.72 3.52 8.73
CA GLY A 244 -7.11 3.90 8.85
C GLY A 244 -7.38 5.29 8.28
N ALA A 245 -6.49 6.26 8.51
CA ALA A 245 -6.60 7.58 7.88
C ALA A 245 -6.51 7.49 6.35
N ALA A 246 -5.65 6.63 5.79
CA ALA A 246 -5.60 6.38 4.34
C ALA A 246 -6.93 5.81 3.82
N ALA A 247 -7.52 4.86 4.55
CA ALA A 247 -8.83 4.32 4.22
C ALA A 247 -9.95 5.38 4.29
N ASP A 248 -9.90 6.26 5.28
CA ASP A 248 -10.86 7.36 5.44
C ASP A 248 -10.73 8.37 4.28
N VAL A 249 -9.51 8.75 3.90
CA VAL A 249 -9.23 9.61 2.73
C VAL A 249 -9.76 8.97 1.44
N MET A 250 -9.46 7.69 1.22
CA MET A 250 -9.92 6.95 0.04
C MET A 250 -11.46 6.91 -0.03
N ARG A 251 -12.15 6.59 1.08
CA ARG A 251 -13.62 6.58 1.10
C ARG A 251 -14.20 7.96 0.81
N ARG A 252 -13.59 9.04 1.30
CA ARG A 252 -14.01 10.41 1.00
C ARG A 252 -13.84 10.73 -0.49
N ALA A 253 -12.74 10.31 -1.12
CA ALA A 253 -12.54 10.45 -2.55
C ALA A 253 -13.62 9.70 -3.35
N MET A 254 -13.88 8.43 -2.99
CA MET A 254 -14.92 7.60 -3.62
C MET A 254 -16.31 8.22 -3.54
N ILE A 255 -16.68 8.82 -2.40
CA ILE A 255 -17.99 9.47 -2.23
C ILE A 255 -18.13 10.72 -3.11
N ARG A 256 -17.04 11.47 -3.31
CA ARG A 256 -17.03 12.71 -4.10
C ARG A 256 -16.96 12.49 -5.60
N MET A 257 -16.34 11.39 -6.00
CA MET A 257 -16.00 11.12 -7.39
C MET A 257 -17.21 11.13 -8.34
N PRO A 258 -18.35 10.48 -8.04
CA PRO A 258 -19.49 10.47 -8.96
C PRO A 258 -20.02 11.88 -9.25
N GLY A 259 -20.16 12.72 -8.22
CA GLY A 259 -20.61 14.11 -8.40
C GLY A 259 -19.63 14.93 -9.23
N ALA A 260 -18.33 14.80 -8.95
CA ALA A 260 -17.30 15.53 -9.68
C ALA A 260 -17.20 15.13 -11.17
N LEU A 261 -17.46 13.87 -11.51
CA LEU A 261 -17.52 13.40 -12.89
C LEU A 261 -18.73 13.99 -13.62
N VAL A 262 -19.91 14.00 -12.97
CA VAL A 262 -21.14 14.59 -13.53
C VAL A 262 -20.98 16.10 -13.76
N GLU A 263 -20.43 16.83 -12.78
CA GLU A 263 -20.17 18.28 -12.90
C GLU A 263 -19.22 18.60 -14.05
N ALA A 264 -18.25 17.72 -14.32
CA ALA A 264 -17.32 17.85 -15.44
C ALA A 264 -17.90 17.36 -16.79
N GLY A 265 -19.14 16.86 -16.81
CA GLY A 265 -19.77 16.31 -18.02
C GLY A 265 -19.14 15.01 -18.51
N LEU A 266 -18.47 14.25 -17.64
CA LEU A 266 -17.77 13.02 -17.97
C LEU A 266 -18.65 11.79 -17.70
N SER A 267 -18.57 10.81 -18.59
CA SER A 267 -19.30 9.54 -18.54
C SER A 267 -18.50 8.39 -17.92
N ALA A 268 -17.29 8.67 -17.42
CA ALA A 268 -16.43 7.74 -16.74
C ALA A 268 -17.11 7.03 -15.57
N ARG A 269 -16.75 5.78 -15.32
CA ARG A 269 -17.27 4.97 -14.21
C ARG A 269 -16.14 4.49 -13.32
N VAL A 270 -16.29 4.65 -12.01
CA VAL A 270 -15.43 3.97 -11.03
C VAL A 270 -15.75 2.48 -11.07
N LEU A 271 -14.77 1.65 -11.38
CA LEU A 271 -14.91 0.20 -11.44
C LEU A 271 -14.43 -0.48 -10.17
N LEU A 272 -13.22 -0.13 -9.70
CA LEU A 272 -12.55 -0.82 -8.61
C LEU A 272 -11.93 0.17 -7.64
N GLN A 273 -11.84 -0.27 -6.38
CA GLN A 273 -10.90 0.27 -5.40
C GLN A 273 -9.92 -0.83 -5.02
N VAL A 274 -8.62 -0.57 -5.16
CA VAL A 274 -7.55 -1.53 -4.88
C VAL A 274 -6.44 -0.84 -4.10
N HIS A 275 -6.28 -1.19 -2.83
CA HIS A 275 -5.34 -0.52 -1.93
C HIS A 275 -5.55 1.00 -1.88
N ASP A 276 -4.63 1.79 -2.45
CA ASP A 276 -4.65 3.25 -2.44
C ASP A 276 -4.99 3.80 -3.85
N GLU A 277 -5.52 2.92 -4.71
CA GLU A 277 -5.89 3.16 -6.11
C GLU A 277 -7.41 3.12 -6.35
N LEU A 278 -7.88 4.00 -7.24
CA LEU A 278 -9.17 3.90 -7.91
C LEU A 278 -8.98 3.58 -9.40
N VAL A 279 -9.69 2.58 -9.88
CA VAL A 279 -9.72 2.21 -11.30
C VAL A 279 -11.02 2.67 -11.93
N PHE A 280 -10.92 3.30 -13.08
CA PHE A 280 -12.05 3.80 -13.85
C PHE A 280 -12.06 3.17 -15.24
N GLU A 281 -13.21 3.25 -15.90
CA GLU A 281 -13.34 3.06 -17.33
C GLU A 281 -14.03 4.30 -17.92
N ALA A 282 -13.45 4.88 -18.96
CA ALA A 282 -13.95 6.09 -19.62
C ALA A 282 -13.79 6.00 -21.14
N PRO A 283 -14.63 6.65 -21.95
CA PRO A 283 -14.37 6.83 -23.38
C PRO A 283 -12.97 7.39 -23.62
N GLU A 284 -12.32 6.97 -24.71
CA GLU A 284 -10.95 7.40 -25.02
C GLU A 284 -10.82 8.94 -25.07
N ALA A 285 -11.80 9.61 -25.67
CA ALA A 285 -11.86 11.07 -25.76
C ALA A 285 -12.01 11.78 -24.40
N GLU A 286 -12.46 11.09 -23.36
CA GLU A 286 -12.67 11.63 -22.01
C GLU A 286 -11.54 11.26 -21.03
N ALA A 287 -10.59 10.43 -21.45
CA ALA A 287 -9.65 9.80 -20.54
C ALA A 287 -8.73 10.81 -19.82
N GLU A 288 -8.16 11.77 -20.55
CA GLU A 288 -7.30 12.80 -19.97
C GLU A 288 -8.05 13.72 -19.00
N ALA A 289 -9.27 14.14 -19.37
CA ALA A 289 -10.13 14.93 -18.52
C ALA A 289 -10.53 14.17 -17.25
N THR A 290 -10.81 12.87 -17.37
CA THR A 290 -11.09 11.98 -16.24
C THR A 290 -9.88 11.85 -15.31
N CYS A 291 -8.67 11.70 -15.84
CA CYS A 291 -7.43 11.71 -15.05
C CYS A 291 -7.28 13.03 -14.25
N ALA A 292 -7.56 14.16 -14.89
CA ALA A 292 -7.49 15.47 -14.23
C ALA A 292 -8.52 15.61 -13.09
N VAL A 293 -9.76 15.17 -13.32
CA VAL A 293 -10.81 15.16 -12.27
C VAL A 293 -10.44 14.21 -11.14
N ALA A 294 -9.98 12.99 -11.45
CA ALA A 294 -9.61 11.99 -10.45
C ALA A 294 -8.49 12.53 -9.53
N ARG A 295 -7.42 13.09 -10.10
CA ARG A 295 -6.34 13.74 -9.33
C ARG A 295 -6.88 14.81 -8.40
N ARG A 296 -7.59 15.81 -8.95
CA ARG A 296 -8.15 16.92 -8.16
C ARG A 296 -9.03 16.44 -6.99
N VAL A 297 -9.92 15.47 -7.24
CA VAL A 297 -10.85 14.96 -6.23
C VAL A 297 -10.12 14.19 -5.15
N MET A 298 -9.18 13.32 -5.53
CA MET A 298 -8.42 12.50 -4.61
C MET A 298 -7.45 13.34 -3.78
N GLU A 299 -6.65 14.20 -4.40
CA GLU A 299 -5.68 15.07 -3.70
C GLU A 299 -6.37 15.97 -2.66
N GLY A 300 -7.59 16.45 -2.96
CA GLY A 300 -8.42 17.24 -2.05
C GLY A 300 -9.36 16.45 -1.13
N ALA A 301 -9.28 15.11 -1.09
CA ALA A 301 -10.30 14.29 -0.43
C ALA A 301 -10.37 14.47 1.09
N ALA A 302 -9.27 14.87 1.73
CA ALA A 302 -9.22 15.11 3.18
C ALA A 302 -10.01 16.35 3.62
N GLU A 303 -9.98 17.42 2.82
CA GLU A 303 -10.62 18.70 3.15
C GLU A 303 -12.15 18.63 3.05
N PRO A 304 -12.92 19.49 3.74
CA PRO A 304 -12.49 20.41 4.79
C PRO A 304 -12.36 19.72 6.16
N ALA A 305 -12.53 18.38 6.24
CA ALA A 305 -12.56 17.68 7.52
C ALA A 305 -11.19 17.71 8.22
N VAL A 306 -10.11 17.53 7.45
CA VAL A 306 -8.75 17.63 7.94
C VAL A 306 -7.89 18.33 6.90
N ALA A 307 -7.16 19.38 7.32
CA ALA A 307 -6.12 20.00 6.52
C ALA A 307 -4.79 19.26 6.76
N ILE A 308 -4.39 18.42 5.81
CA ILE A 308 -3.15 17.64 5.93
C ILE A 308 -1.97 18.56 5.59
N ALA A 309 -1.01 18.64 6.51
CA ALA A 309 0.15 19.54 6.39
C ALA A 309 1.09 19.19 5.22
N VAL A 310 0.99 17.96 4.72
CA VAL A 310 1.72 17.47 3.55
C VAL A 310 0.72 17.26 2.41
N PRO A 311 0.92 17.85 1.22
CA PRO A 311 0.03 17.63 0.09
C PRO A 311 -0.10 16.15 -0.22
N LEU A 312 -1.33 15.66 -0.41
CA LEU A 312 -1.54 14.35 -1.02
C LEU A 312 -1.36 14.49 -2.52
N THR A 313 -0.68 13.55 -3.15
CA THR A 313 -0.42 13.56 -4.60
C THR A 313 -0.96 12.29 -5.22
N VAL A 314 -1.48 12.40 -6.44
CA VAL A 314 -2.07 11.28 -7.17
C VAL A 314 -1.47 11.16 -8.56
N GLU A 315 -0.99 9.96 -8.88
CA GLU A 315 -0.59 9.59 -10.23
C GLU A 315 -1.79 8.99 -10.94
N ALA A 316 -2.16 9.54 -12.09
CA ALA A 316 -3.29 9.07 -12.89
C ALA A 316 -2.87 8.82 -14.33
N ARG A 317 -3.12 7.62 -14.83
CA ARG A 317 -2.73 7.18 -16.17
C ARG A 317 -3.83 6.35 -16.82
N ALA A 318 -4.03 6.56 -18.12
CA ALA A 318 -4.97 5.82 -18.95
C ALA A 318 -4.24 4.82 -19.86
N ALA A 319 -4.80 3.62 -20.00
CA ALA A 319 -4.31 2.60 -20.93
C ALA A 319 -5.40 1.59 -21.32
N LEU A 320 -5.06 0.65 -22.22
CA LEU A 320 -5.99 -0.37 -22.71
C LEU A 320 -6.25 -1.49 -21.70
N ASN A 321 -5.29 -1.73 -20.80
CA ASN A 321 -5.37 -2.75 -19.76
C ASN A 321 -4.82 -2.24 -18.42
N TRP A 322 -5.15 -2.95 -17.34
CA TRP A 322 -4.83 -2.52 -15.98
C TRP A 322 -3.33 -2.50 -15.68
N ASP A 323 -2.53 -3.38 -16.28
CA ASP A 323 -1.06 -3.39 -16.09
C ASP A 323 -0.38 -2.17 -16.69
N GLU A 324 -0.89 -1.65 -17.81
CA GLU A 324 -0.33 -0.47 -18.47
C GLU A 324 -0.83 0.85 -17.87
N ALA A 325 -2.02 0.83 -17.26
CA ALA A 325 -2.58 1.98 -16.56
C ALA A 325 -1.94 2.18 -15.20
N HIS A 326 -1.53 1.09 -14.53
CA HIS A 326 -0.75 1.12 -13.28
C HIS A 326 0.71 1.54 -13.53
#